data_AF-A0A5Q6PF74-F1
#
_entry.id   AF-A0A5Q6PF74-F1
#
_cell.length_a   1.000
_cell.length_b   1.000
_cell.length_c   1.000
_cell.angle_alpha   90.00
_cell.angle_beta   90.00
_cell.angle_gamma   90.00
#
_symmetry.space_group_name_H-M   'P 1'
#
loop_
_entity.id
_entity.type
_entity.pdbx_description
1 polymer ?
#
loop_
_entity_poly.entity_id
_entity_poly.type
_entity_poly.pdbx_seq_one_letter_code
_entity_poly.pdbx_strand_id
1 'polypeptide(L)'
;MVLLFILGLIVLAVVGGIASFASYNNTAVTMEENIVKLDKSSESLLSNGAMTILEKAKVKDSYAEDFTEQLRVSIGSRSVNEQGLAMKWIKEHNPSMNDQLYLDLSAYIEGMRRDFHVKRDSLQDACSTYKIELRSFPGKIAYNLFGFPNIDLNDTCKVISDKNTSEAFDTGIQKSIL
;
A
#
# COMPACT_ATOMS: atom_id res chain seq x y z
N MET A 1 -50.07 -21.37 -22.06
CA MET A 1 -49.74 -19.93 -22.25
C MET A 1 -49.00 -19.37 -21.03
N VAL A 2 -49.54 -19.48 -19.81
CA VAL A 2 -48.88 -19.02 -18.57
C VAL A 2 -47.50 -19.66 -18.32
N LEU A 3 -47.35 -20.96 -18.55
CA LEU A 3 -46.09 -21.68 -18.32
C LEU A 3 -44.94 -21.25 -19.26
N LEU A 4 -45.28 -20.95 -20.53
CA LEU A 4 -44.32 -20.41 -21.51
C LEU A 4 -43.89 -18.98 -21.16
N PHE A 5 -44.80 -18.20 -20.59
CA PHE A 5 -44.50 -16.84 -20.12
C PHE A 5 -43.58 -16.86 -18.90
N ILE A 6 -43.80 -17.77 -17.95
CA ILE A 6 -42.93 -17.98 -16.79
C ILE A 6 -41.55 -18.48 -17.24
N LEU A 7 -41.47 -19.44 -18.17
CA LEU A 7 -40.20 -19.89 -18.74
C LEU A 7 -39.45 -18.77 -19.47
N GLY A 8 -40.16 -17.93 -20.23
CA GLY A 8 -39.58 -16.76 -20.90
C GLY A 8 -38.98 -15.75 -19.92
N LEU A 9 -39.67 -15.47 -18.81
CA LEU A 9 -39.15 -14.59 -17.74
C LEU A 9 -37.94 -15.18 -17.03
N ILE A 10 -37.91 -16.50 -16.79
CA ILE A 10 -36.76 -17.19 -16.20
C ILE A 10 -35.55 -17.11 -17.14
N VAL A 11 -35.73 -17.35 -18.43
CA VAL A 11 -34.64 -17.26 -19.42
C VAL A 11 -34.11 -15.82 -19.51
N LEU A 12 -34.98 -14.80 -19.53
CA LEU A 12 -34.56 -13.39 -19.50
C LEU A 12 -33.81 -13.03 -18.22
N ALA A 13 -34.27 -13.51 -17.05
CA ALA A 13 -33.58 -13.31 -15.78
C ALA A 13 -32.20 -13.99 -15.75
N VAL A 14 -32.08 -15.18 -16.34
CA VAL A 14 -30.80 -15.92 -16.43
C VAL A 14 -29.84 -15.23 -17.40
N VAL A 15 -30.29 -14.83 -18.59
CA VAL A 15 -29.44 -14.15 -19.59
C VAL A 15 -29.01 -12.76 -19.09
N GLY A 16 -29.93 -11.99 -18.51
CA GLY A 16 -29.61 -10.70 -17.87
C GLY A 16 -28.67 -10.87 -16.67
N GLY A 17 -28.82 -11.96 -15.91
CA GLY A 17 -27.90 -12.36 -14.85
C GLY A 17 -26.49 -12.61 -15.38
N ILE A 18 -26.33 -13.45 -16.41
CA ILE A 18 -25.03 -13.84 -16.98
C ILE A 18 -24.25 -12.62 -17.50
N ALA A 19 -24.90 -11.69 -18.20
CA ALA A 19 -24.27 -10.45 -18.66
C ALA A 19 -23.79 -9.59 -17.47
N SER A 20 -24.54 -9.58 -16.36
CA SER A 20 -24.15 -8.91 -15.12
C SER A 20 -22.95 -9.61 -14.44
N PHE A 21 -22.88 -10.94 -14.48
CA PHE A 21 -21.77 -11.72 -13.92
C PHE A 21 -20.43 -11.46 -14.63
N ALA A 22 -20.42 -11.31 -15.96
CA ALA A 22 -19.18 -10.94 -16.67
C ALA A 22 -18.65 -9.56 -16.25
N SER A 23 -19.55 -8.61 -15.95
CA SER A 23 -19.16 -7.29 -15.43
C SER A 23 -18.47 -7.39 -14.07
N TYR A 24 -18.97 -8.25 -13.16
CA TYR A 24 -18.34 -8.44 -11.86
C TYR A 24 -16.90 -8.94 -11.97
N ASN A 25 -16.62 -9.92 -12.85
CA ASN A 25 -15.26 -10.41 -13.06
C ASN A 25 -14.31 -9.28 -13.50
N ASN A 26 -14.69 -8.50 -14.53
CA ASN A 26 -13.88 -7.39 -15.03
C ASN A 26 -13.65 -6.29 -13.97
N THR A 27 -14.68 -5.97 -13.19
CA THR A 27 -14.58 -5.00 -12.09
C THR A 27 -13.59 -5.49 -11.03
N ALA A 28 -13.68 -6.75 -10.59
CA ALA A 28 -12.76 -7.30 -9.61
C ALA A 28 -11.31 -7.30 -10.12
N VAL A 29 -11.06 -7.77 -11.34
CA VAL A 29 -9.71 -7.73 -11.94
C VAL A 29 -9.17 -6.31 -11.97
N THR A 30 -9.99 -5.33 -12.38
CA THR A 30 -9.58 -3.92 -12.42
C THR A 30 -9.23 -3.39 -11.04
N MET A 31 -10.01 -3.74 -10.01
CA MET A 31 -9.74 -3.33 -8.63
C MET A 31 -8.47 -3.97 -8.08
N GLU A 32 -8.24 -5.26 -8.31
CA GLU A 32 -7.01 -5.97 -7.90
C GLU A 32 -5.78 -5.39 -8.59
N GLU A 33 -5.82 -5.18 -9.90
CA GLU A 33 -4.72 -4.56 -10.65
C GLU A 33 -4.42 -3.13 -10.16
N ASN A 34 -5.45 -2.36 -9.80
CA ASN A 34 -5.25 -1.04 -9.21
C ASN A 34 -4.57 -1.12 -7.84
N ILE A 35 -4.96 -2.07 -6.98
CA ILE A 35 -4.32 -2.33 -5.68
C ILE A 35 -2.85 -2.72 -5.88
N VAL A 36 -2.57 -3.69 -6.74
CA VAL A 36 -1.20 -4.15 -7.04
C VAL A 36 -0.34 -3.00 -7.60
N LYS A 37 -0.91 -2.19 -8.49
CA LYS A 37 -0.23 -1.01 -9.05
C LYS A 37 0.13 -0.01 -7.96
N LEU A 38 -0.78 0.28 -7.04
CA LEU A 38 -0.54 1.24 -5.95
C LEU A 38 0.52 0.72 -4.98
N ASP A 39 0.50 -0.57 -4.67
CA ASP A 39 1.49 -1.21 -3.80
C ASP A 39 2.90 -1.16 -4.43
N LYS A 40 3.04 -1.62 -5.68
CA LYS A 40 4.29 -1.53 -6.47
C LYS A 40 4.77 -0.09 -6.64
N SER A 41 3.85 0.88 -6.76
CA SER A 41 4.22 2.29 -6.84
C SER A 41 4.81 2.82 -5.52
N SER A 42 4.35 2.31 -4.38
CA SER A 42 4.92 2.65 -3.08
C SER A 42 6.31 2.01 -2.87
N GLU A 43 6.49 0.76 -3.32
CA GLU A 43 7.80 0.09 -3.33
C GLU A 43 8.80 0.77 -4.26
N SER A 44 8.37 1.16 -5.46
CA SER A 44 9.23 1.88 -6.41
C SER A 44 9.67 3.24 -5.87
N LEU A 45 8.83 3.95 -5.11
CA LEU A 45 9.22 5.20 -4.45
C LEU A 45 10.35 4.95 -3.43
N LEU A 46 10.25 3.88 -2.63
CA LEU A 46 11.27 3.50 -1.65
C LEU A 46 12.60 3.16 -2.32
N SER A 47 12.57 2.27 -3.31
CA SER A 47 13.78 1.80 -4.02
C SER A 47 14.48 2.95 -4.75
N ASN A 48 13.75 3.73 -5.54
CA ASN A 48 14.32 4.86 -6.28
C ASN A 48 14.83 5.97 -5.35
N GLY A 49 14.08 6.25 -4.28
CA GLY A 49 14.47 7.24 -3.29
C GLY A 49 15.70 6.81 -2.49
N ALA A 50 15.82 5.53 -2.13
CA ALA A 50 16.98 4.97 -1.47
C ALA A 50 18.25 5.16 -2.32
N MET A 51 18.19 4.79 -3.60
CA MET A 51 19.30 4.99 -4.55
C MET A 51 19.68 6.47 -4.68
N THR A 52 18.68 7.34 -4.88
CA THR A 52 18.92 8.80 -5.00
C THR A 52 19.61 9.36 -3.75
N ILE A 53 19.21 8.92 -2.56
CA ILE A 53 19.81 9.35 -1.30
C ILE A 53 21.26 8.84 -1.18
N LEU A 54 21.52 7.57 -1.49
CA LEU A 54 22.87 7.00 -1.43
C LEU A 54 23.82 7.72 -2.39
N GLU A 55 23.39 7.97 -3.62
CA GLU A 55 24.14 8.73 -4.62
C GLU A 55 24.47 10.15 -4.12
N LYS A 56 23.48 10.89 -3.61
CA LYS A 56 23.66 12.23 -3.03
C LYS A 56 24.60 12.21 -1.82
N ALA A 57 24.44 11.21 -0.96
CA ALA A 57 25.25 11.01 0.24
C ALA A 57 26.67 10.51 -0.09
N LYS A 58 26.94 10.15 -1.35
CA LYS A 58 28.18 9.51 -1.82
C LYS A 58 28.50 8.21 -1.07
N VAL A 59 27.46 7.49 -0.68
CA VAL A 59 27.55 6.16 -0.09
C VAL A 59 27.48 5.13 -1.20
N LYS A 60 28.20 4.02 -1.08
CA LYS A 60 28.25 2.98 -2.11
C LYS A 60 26.89 2.29 -2.28
N ASP A 61 26.50 2.05 -3.52
CA ASP A 61 25.26 1.34 -3.89
C ASP A 61 25.18 -0.08 -3.32
N SER A 62 26.32 -0.69 -2.95
CA SER A 62 26.35 -2.00 -2.28
C SER A 62 25.56 -2.03 -0.96
N TYR A 63 25.26 -0.87 -0.38
CA TYR A 63 24.45 -0.73 0.83
C TYR A 63 22.96 -0.46 0.54
N ALA A 64 22.53 -0.51 -0.72
CA ALA A 64 21.16 -0.16 -1.11
C ALA A 64 20.10 -0.98 -0.38
N GLU A 65 20.30 -2.28 -0.23
CA GLU A 65 19.35 -3.16 0.45
C GLU A 65 19.20 -2.79 1.93
N ASP A 66 20.32 -2.73 2.66
CA ASP A 66 20.36 -2.35 4.08
C ASP A 66 19.76 -0.95 4.30
N PHE A 67 20.11 0.00 3.45
CA PHE A 67 19.60 1.36 3.55
C PHE A 67 18.12 1.46 3.22
N THR A 68 17.62 0.70 2.23
CA THR A 68 16.20 0.70 1.87
C THR A 68 15.33 0.27 3.04
N GLU A 69 15.78 -0.70 3.84
CA GLU A 69 15.06 -1.12 5.04
C GLU A 69 15.04 -0.01 6.11
N GLN A 70 16.18 0.64 6.36
CA GLN A 70 16.23 1.78 7.29
C GLN A 70 15.36 2.94 6.82
N LEU A 71 15.38 3.23 5.52
CA LEU A 71 14.55 4.27 4.92
C LEU A 71 13.07 3.93 5.03
N ARG A 72 12.68 2.67 4.78
CA ARG A 72 11.31 2.18 4.91
C ARG A 72 10.78 2.39 6.33
N VAL A 73 11.55 2.03 7.35
CA VAL A 73 11.18 2.28 8.75
C VAL A 73 11.11 3.79 9.01
N SER A 74 12.11 4.54 8.57
CA SER A 74 12.21 5.98 8.77
C SER A 74 11.02 6.75 8.21
N ILE A 75 10.55 6.40 7.01
CA ILE A 75 9.43 7.10 6.36
C ILE A 75 8.06 6.53 6.77
N GLY A 76 7.97 5.23 7.06
CA GLY A 76 6.74 4.61 7.54
C GLY A 76 6.39 4.97 8.98
N SER A 77 7.39 5.34 9.78
CA SER A 77 7.20 5.60 11.20
C SER A 77 6.50 6.92 11.51
N ARG A 78 5.66 6.89 12.55
CA ARG A 78 5.10 8.06 13.24
C ARG A 78 5.94 8.48 14.45
N SER A 79 6.87 7.63 14.91
CA SER A 79 7.81 7.94 16.00
C SER A 79 8.88 8.93 15.56
N VAL A 80 9.17 9.93 16.38
CA VAL A 80 10.22 10.94 16.11
C VAL A 80 11.61 10.29 16.07
N ASN A 81 11.86 9.32 16.95
CA ASN A 81 13.15 8.64 17.02
C ASN A 81 13.43 7.79 15.77
N GLU A 82 12.39 7.16 15.23
CA GLU A 82 12.54 6.31 14.04
C GLU A 82 12.58 7.14 12.75
N GLN A 83 11.92 8.30 12.71
CA GLN A 83 12.01 9.25 11.60
C GLN A 83 13.45 9.72 11.30
N GLY A 84 14.34 9.68 12.28
CA GLY A 84 15.76 10.02 12.12
C GLY A 84 16.65 8.87 11.64
N LEU A 85 16.13 7.64 11.50
CA LEU A 85 16.97 6.46 11.23
C LEU A 85 17.71 6.53 9.90
N ALA A 86 17.05 6.96 8.82
CA ALA A 86 17.69 7.09 7.51
C ALA A 86 18.86 8.08 7.57
N MET A 87 18.65 9.24 8.18
CA MET A 87 19.69 10.26 8.31
C MET A 87 20.83 9.82 9.24
N LYS A 88 20.51 9.12 10.33
CA LYS A 88 21.51 8.55 11.24
C LYS A 88 22.38 7.52 10.52
N TRP A 89 21.78 6.61 9.77
CA TRP A 89 22.48 5.60 9.00
C TRP A 89 23.43 6.23 7.96
N ILE A 90 22.99 7.32 7.29
CA ILE A 90 23.84 8.06 6.36
C ILE A 90 25.04 8.69 7.07
N LYS A 91 24.84 9.32 8.24
CA LYS A 91 25.93 9.91 9.03
C LYS A 91 26.97 8.87 9.45
N GLU A 92 26.53 7.66 9.77
CA GLU A 92 27.44 6.55 10.12
C GLU A 92 28.32 6.14 8.93
N HIS A 93 27.80 6.20 7.70
CA HIS A 93 28.52 5.82 6.49
C HIS A 93 29.26 6.99 5.81
N ASN A 94 28.89 8.24 6.12
CA ASN A 94 29.60 9.45 5.69
C ASN A 94 29.76 10.44 6.87
N PRO A 95 30.72 10.21 7.78
CA PRO A 95 30.97 11.10 8.92
C PRO A 95 31.43 12.51 8.54
N SER A 96 31.96 12.68 7.32
CA SER A 96 32.44 13.96 6.77
C SER A 96 31.36 14.78 6.07
N MET A 97 30.09 14.38 6.18
CA MET A 97 28.97 15.10 5.58
C MET A 97 28.88 16.53 6.11
N ASN A 98 28.78 17.50 5.20
CA ASN A 98 28.62 18.91 5.55
C ASN A 98 27.14 19.26 5.82
N ASP A 99 26.93 20.41 6.47
CA ASP A 99 25.60 20.89 6.88
C ASP A 99 24.66 21.11 5.69
N GLN A 100 25.18 21.57 4.55
CA GLN A 100 24.37 21.81 3.36
C GLN A 100 23.80 20.51 2.79
N LEU A 101 24.61 19.45 2.73
CA LEU A 101 24.19 18.11 2.30
C LEU A 101 23.23 17.49 3.31
N TYR A 102 23.47 17.70 4.60
CA TYR A 102 22.55 17.26 5.65
C TYR A 102 21.15 17.87 5.47
N LEU A 103 21.06 19.18 5.23
CA LEU A 103 19.78 19.86 5.01
C LEU A 103 19.09 19.42 3.71
N ASP A 104 19.84 19.25 2.61
CA ASP A 104 19.28 18.76 1.34
C ASP A 104 18.69 17.36 1.48
N LEU A 105 19.44 16.44 2.11
CA LEU A 105 18.98 15.07 2.35
C LEU A 105 17.81 15.01 3.33
N SER A 106 17.82 15.84 4.38
CA SER A 106 16.70 15.92 5.34
C SER A 106 15.41 16.35 4.64
N ALA A 107 15.47 17.42 3.85
CA ALA A 107 14.32 17.89 3.08
C ALA A 107 13.83 16.85 2.05
N TYR A 108 14.75 16.14 1.40
CA TYR A 108 14.41 15.06 0.46
C TYR A 108 13.69 13.89 1.17
N ILE A 109 14.22 13.43 2.31
CA ILE A 109 13.62 12.35 3.11
C ILE A 109 12.24 12.76 3.64
N GLU A 110 12.08 13.99 4.12
CA GLU A 110 10.78 14.51 4.55
C GLU A 110 9.77 14.56 3.40
N GLY A 111 10.21 14.97 2.20
CA GLY A 111 9.41 14.94 0.98
C GLY A 111 8.96 13.52 0.63
N MET A 112 9.91 12.58 0.61
CA MET A 112 9.61 11.16 0.40
C MET A 112 8.61 10.61 1.43
N ARG A 113 8.73 11.02 2.69
CA ARG A 113 7.82 10.60 3.75
C ARG A 113 6.40 10.98 3.43
N ARG A 114 6.16 12.23 3.06
CA ARG A 114 4.85 12.71 2.64
C ARG A 114 4.33 11.93 1.42
N ASP A 115 5.15 11.76 0.40
CA ASP A 115 4.75 11.10 -0.84
C ASP A 115 4.45 9.60 -0.61
N PHE A 116 5.18 8.96 0.30
CA PHE A 116 4.93 7.59 0.72
C PHE A 116 3.60 7.46 1.44
N HIS A 117 3.30 8.35 2.40
CA HIS A 117 1.99 8.37 3.08
C HIS A 117 0.84 8.56 2.09
N VAL A 118 0.96 9.50 1.15
CA VAL A 118 -0.08 9.71 0.10
C VAL A 118 -0.31 8.44 -0.74
N LYS A 119 0.76 7.74 -1.14
CA LYS A 119 0.64 6.49 -1.88
C LYS A 119 0.02 5.38 -1.04
N ARG A 120 0.41 5.25 0.23
CA ARG A 120 -0.15 4.25 1.15
C ARG A 120 -1.62 4.54 1.46
N ASP A 121 -2.01 5.80 1.62
CA ASP A 121 -3.41 6.20 1.81
C ASP A 121 -4.25 5.82 0.58
N SER A 122 -3.75 6.12 -0.62
CA SER A 122 -4.41 5.73 -1.88
C SER A 122 -4.60 4.21 -1.99
N LEU A 123 -3.59 3.44 -1.59
CA LEU A 123 -3.68 1.98 -1.53
C LEU A 123 -4.73 1.52 -0.51
N GLN A 124 -4.75 2.10 0.69
CA GLN A 124 -5.73 1.76 1.72
C GLN A 124 -7.16 2.05 1.27
N ASP A 125 -7.38 3.17 0.57
CA ASP A 125 -8.67 3.52 -0.01
C ASP A 125 -9.12 2.51 -1.08
N ALA A 126 -8.20 2.11 -1.98
CA ALA A 126 -8.48 1.09 -2.99
C ALA A 126 -8.79 -0.27 -2.34
N CYS A 127 -8.02 -0.66 -1.33
CA CYS A 127 -8.22 -1.88 -0.55
C CYS A 127 -9.56 -1.88 0.20
N SER A 128 -9.92 -0.76 0.83
CA SER A 128 -11.19 -0.60 1.53
C SER A 128 -12.37 -0.73 0.56
N THR A 129 -12.29 -0.02 -0.58
CA THR A 129 -13.28 -0.07 -1.65
C THR A 129 -13.48 -1.50 -2.15
N TYR A 130 -12.41 -2.22 -2.45
CA TYR A 130 -12.51 -3.60 -2.92
C TYR A 130 -13.08 -4.54 -1.85
N LYS A 131 -12.68 -4.39 -0.58
CA LYS A 131 -13.24 -5.16 0.54
C LYS A 131 -14.75 -4.91 0.73
N ILE A 132 -15.23 -3.69 0.48
CA ILE A 132 -16.67 -3.36 0.50
C ILE A 132 -17.37 -4.04 -0.67
N GLU A 133 -16.80 -3.96 -1.87
CA GLU A 133 -17.35 -4.56 -3.08
C GLU A 133 -17.51 -6.08 -2.94
N LEU A 134 -16.46 -6.77 -2.44
CA LEU A 134 -16.48 -8.21 -2.15
C LEU A 134 -17.57 -8.62 -1.15
N ARG A 135 -18.05 -7.71 -0.29
CA ARG A 135 -19.04 -7.99 0.75
C ARG A 135 -20.46 -7.54 0.37
N SER A 136 -20.59 -6.71 -0.64
CA SER A 136 -21.86 -6.09 -1.06
C SER A 136 -22.72 -7.08 -1.83
N PHE A 137 -24.05 -7.04 -1.67
CA PHE A 137 -24.97 -7.86 -2.45
C PHE A 137 -25.39 -7.12 -3.74
N PRO A 138 -25.47 -7.78 -4.91
CA PRO A 138 -25.25 -9.22 -5.16
C PRO A 138 -23.79 -9.62 -5.42
N GLY A 139 -22.86 -8.65 -5.45
CA GLY A 139 -21.43 -8.84 -5.74
C GLY A 139 -20.78 -10.00 -4.97
N LYS A 140 -21.02 -10.11 -3.66
CA LYS A 140 -20.50 -11.19 -2.80
C LYS A 140 -20.73 -12.58 -3.38
N ILE A 141 -21.90 -12.84 -3.96
CA ILE A 141 -22.21 -14.15 -4.57
C ILE A 141 -21.41 -14.32 -5.86
N ALA A 142 -21.39 -13.28 -6.71
CA ALA A 142 -20.64 -13.30 -7.96
C ALA A 142 -19.13 -13.48 -7.74
N TYR A 143 -18.54 -12.71 -6.84
CA TYR A 143 -17.11 -12.76 -6.55
C TYR A 143 -16.68 -14.11 -5.96
N ASN A 144 -17.45 -14.66 -5.01
CA ASN A 144 -17.20 -16.01 -4.49
C ASN A 144 -17.30 -17.08 -5.57
N LEU A 145 -18.27 -16.97 -6.49
CA LEU A 145 -18.42 -17.90 -7.60
C LEU A 145 -17.23 -17.86 -8.57
N PHE A 146 -16.66 -16.67 -8.80
CA PHE A 146 -15.49 -16.47 -9.66
C PHE A 146 -14.14 -16.67 -8.95
N GLY A 147 -14.14 -16.98 -7.65
CA GLY A 147 -12.92 -17.25 -6.89
C GLY A 147 -12.14 -16.01 -6.45
N PHE A 148 -12.76 -14.82 -6.44
CA PHE A 148 -12.11 -13.61 -5.92
C PHE A 148 -12.17 -13.54 -4.39
N PRO A 149 -11.17 -12.91 -3.74
CA PRO A 149 -9.99 -12.26 -4.34
C PRO A 149 -8.88 -13.26 -4.76
N ASN A 150 -8.13 -12.92 -5.82
CA ASN A 150 -6.93 -13.63 -6.26
C ASN A 150 -5.64 -13.12 -5.61
N ILE A 151 -5.68 -11.91 -5.03
CA ILE A 151 -4.55 -11.33 -4.28
C ILE A 151 -4.72 -11.51 -2.77
N ASP A 152 -3.60 -11.63 -2.05
CA ASP A 152 -3.64 -11.65 -0.58
C ASP A 152 -3.87 -10.25 -0.02
N LEU A 153 -5.15 -9.93 0.22
CA LEU A 153 -5.57 -8.64 0.79
C LEU A 153 -5.11 -8.42 2.24
N ASN A 154 -4.61 -9.44 2.95
CA ASN A 154 -4.05 -9.24 4.28
C ASN A 154 -2.61 -8.77 4.20
N ASP A 155 -1.86 -9.23 3.21
CA ASP A 155 -0.48 -8.82 2.97
C ASP A 155 -0.42 -7.49 2.22
N THR A 156 -1.02 -7.39 1.04
CA THR A 156 -0.93 -6.20 0.18
C THR A 156 -1.56 -4.97 0.83
N CYS A 157 -2.70 -5.14 1.50
CA CYS A 157 -3.40 -4.04 2.17
C CYS A 157 -2.94 -3.82 3.61
N LYS A 158 -1.85 -4.44 4.06
CA LYS A 158 -1.34 -4.24 5.42
C LYS A 158 -0.92 -2.79 5.61
N VAL A 159 -1.35 -2.19 6.73
CA VAL A 159 -0.87 -0.86 7.11
C VAL A 159 0.59 -1.01 7.54
N ILE A 160 1.48 -0.27 6.89
CA ILE A 160 2.87 -0.18 7.31
C ILE A 160 2.91 0.88 8.42
N SER A 161 3.15 0.43 9.65
CA SER A 161 3.22 1.28 10.84
C SER A 161 4.44 0.88 11.68
N ASP A 162 4.96 1.82 12.46
CA ASP A 162 6.00 1.52 13.42
C ASP A 162 5.52 0.64 14.58
N LYS A 163 6.50 -0.03 15.20
CA LYS A 163 6.24 -0.96 16.30
C LYS A 163 5.57 -0.28 17.49
N ASN A 164 5.96 0.95 17.83
CA ASN A 164 5.38 1.68 18.95
C ASN A 164 3.90 2.03 18.69
N THR A 165 3.58 2.47 17.47
CA THR A 165 2.21 2.76 17.06
C THR A 165 1.38 1.47 17.03
N SER A 166 1.89 0.39 16.43
CA SER A 166 1.20 -0.90 16.44
C SER A 166 0.93 -1.40 17.86
N GLU A 167 1.93 -1.37 18.74
CA GLU A 167 1.78 -1.74 20.16
C GLU A 167 0.78 -0.83 20.87
N ALA A 168 0.74 0.47 20.57
CA ALA A 168 -0.22 1.39 21.17
C ALA A 168 -1.65 1.09 20.72
N PHE A 169 -1.86 0.69 19.46
CA PHE A 169 -3.16 0.24 18.97
C PHE A 169 -3.58 -1.10 19.60
N ASP A 170 -2.64 -2.04 19.77
CA ASP A 170 -2.91 -3.35 20.35
C ASP A 170 -3.19 -3.28 21.87
N THR A 171 -2.48 -2.40 22.57
CA THR A 171 -2.58 -2.26 24.04
C THR A 171 -3.54 -1.16 24.49
N GLY A 172 -3.93 -0.25 23.59
CA GLY A 172 -4.67 0.96 23.91
C GLY A 172 -3.86 2.02 24.68
N ILE A 173 -2.55 1.84 24.84
CA ILE A 173 -1.68 2.73 25.62
C ILE A 173 -0.59 3.31 24.73
N GLN A 174 -0.58 4.63 24.58
CA GLN A 174 0.49 5.32 23.86
C GLN A 174 1.70 5.54 24.79
N LYS A 175 2.84 4.92 24.47
CA LYS A 175 4.12 5.23 25.12
C LYS A 175 4.54 6.66 24.74
N SER A 176 5.10 7.40 25.70
CA SER A 176 5.60 8.76 25.48
C SER A 176 6.61 8.81 24.33
N ILE A 177 6.53 9.86 23.51
CA ILE A 177 7.35 10.09 22.30
C ILE A 177 8.68 10.80 22.65
N LEU A 178 9.03 10.85 23.95
CA LEU A 178 10.20 11.50 24.51
C LEU A 178 11.14 10.46 25.12
#